data_AF-A0A852VSM3-F1
#
_entry.id   AF-A0A852VSM3-F1
#
_cell.length_a   1.000
_cell.length_b   1.000
_cell.length_c   1.000
_cell.angle_alpha   90.00
_cell.angle_beta   90.00
_cell.angle_gamma   90.00
#
_symmetry.space_group_name_H-M   'P 1'
#
loop_
_entity.id
_entity.type
_entity.pdbx_description
1 polymer ?
#
loop_
_entity_poly.entity_id
_entity_poly.type
_entity_poly.pdbx_seq_one_letter_code
_entity_poly.pdbx_strand_id
1 'polypeptide(L)'
;MTEMGTRTGVDWNGELLAQLTFHWETALRPRLAGLGDEEYHWEPVPGCWGVRRRGESVTPPGAGSGDWVIDFAFPTPEPPPVTTIAWRFGHLLVGVFAMRSHSHFGGPAVDYDSYAYPGTAAEALDALDAEYARWTAGVAALGAEGLARPCGPAEGPYADAPMATLVLHIHREVIHHGAEIALLRDLYRAG
;
A
#
# COMPACT_ATOMS: atom_id res chain seq x y z
N MET A 1 -11.42 49.85 7.63
CA MET A 1 -12.30 48.79 7.10
C MET A 1 -11.51 48.15 5.96
N THR A 2 -10.72 47.13 6.29
CA THR A 2 -9.80 46.48 5.36
C THR A 2 -10.47 45.19 4.93
N GLU A 3 -10.70 45.03 3.63
CA GLU A 3 -11.37 43.86 3.04
C GLU A 3 -10.72 42.55 3.51
N MET A 4 -11.49 41.72 4.21
CA MET A 4 -11.23 40.30 4.30
C MET A 4 -11.57 39.68 2.95
N GLY A 5 -10.61 39.68 2.03
CA GLY A 5 -10.69 38.89 0.81
C GLY A 5 -10.82 37.41 1.19
N THR A 6 -11.98 36.81 0.95
CA THR A 6 -12.18 35.36 1.02
C THR A 6 -11.22 34.67 0.05
N ARG A 7 -10.26 33.90 0.57
CA ARG A 7 -9.44 32.97 -0.25
C ARG A 7 -10.36 31.90 -0.81
N THR A 8 -10.77 32.03 -2.07
CA THR A 8 -11.49 31.00 -2.84
C THR A 8 -10.51 30.08 -3.58
N GLY A 9 -9.51 29.54 -2.87
CA GLY A 9 -8.57 28.56 -3.42
C GLY A 9 -8.89 27.18 -2.87
N VAL A 10 -8.90 26.16 -3.72
CA VAL A 10 -9.01 24.76 -3.28
C VAL A 10 -7.79 24.42 -2.41
N ASP A 11 -8.03 23.87 -1.23
CA ASP A 11 -6.96 23.28 -0.41
C ASP A 11 -6.60 21.91 -1.00
N TRP A 12 -5.80 21.91 -2.06
CA TRP A 12 -5.41 20.67 -2.74
C TRP A 12 -4.77 19.66 -1.82
N ASN A 13 -3.97 20.09 -0.84
CA ASN A 13 -3.33 19.17 0.10
C ASN A 13 -4.37 18.53 1.02
N GLY A 14 -5.33 19.31 1.51
CA GLY A 14 -6.50 18.82 2.24
C GLY A 14 -7.32 17.83 1.41
N GLU A 15 -7.66 18.14 0.17
CA GLU A 15 -8.46 17.27 -0.71
C GLU A 15 -7.77 15.93 -1.02
N LEU A 16 -6.47 15.97 -1.31
CA LEU A 16 -5.66 14.77 -1.53
C LEU A 16 -5.63 13.89 -0.28
N LEU A 17 -5.38 14.48 0.89
CA LEU A 17 -5.37 13.76 2.16
C LEU A 17 -6.77 13.19 2.49
N ALA A 18 -7.83 13.97 2.25
CA ALA A 18 -9.21 13.57 2.48
C ALA A 18 -9.61 12.34 1.67
N GLN A 19 -9.14 12.21 0.42
CA GLN A 19 -9.42 11.04 -0.42
C GLN A 19 -8.97 9.73 0.25
N LEU A 20 -7.72 9.68 0.72
CA LEU A 20 -7.20 8.48 1.36
C LEU A 20 -7.76 8.29 2.77
N THR A 21 -7.79 9.35 3.59
CA THR A 21 -8.24 9.27 4.99
C THR A 21 -9.71 8.88 5.09
N PHE A 22 -10.58 9.47 4.28
CA PHE A 22 -12.00 9.09 4.25
C PHE A 22 -12.18 7.62 3.84
N HIS A 23 -11.52 7.18 2.77
CA HIS A 23 -11.58 5.76 2.35
C HIS A 23 -11.06 4.83 3.46
N TRP A 24 -9.93 5.19 4.06
CA TRP A 24 -9.30 4.42 5.12
C TRP A 24 -10.21 4.24 6.33
N GLU A 25 -10.74 5.33 6.87
CA GLU A 25 -11.51 5.34 8.11
C GLU A 25 -12.93 4.76 7.92
N THR A 26 -13.55 4.98 6.76
CA THR A 26 -14.97 4.64 6.56
C THR A 26 -15.17 3.31 5.86
N ALA A 27 -14.25 2.90 4.99
CA ALA A 27 -14.41 1.72 4.15
C ALA A 27 -13.37 0.64 4.46
N LEU A 28 -12.08 0.97 4.47
CA LEU A 28 -11.04 -0.05 4.51
C LEU A 28 -10.76 -0.56 5.93
N ARG A 29 -10.25 0.28 6.83
CA ARG A 29 -9.74 -0.19 8.12
C ARG A 29 -10.79 -0.90 9.00
N PRO A 30 -12.07 -0.45 9.06
CA PRO A 30 -13.13 -1.21 9.74
C PRO A 30 -13.39 -2.58 9.12
N ARG A 31 -13.29 -2.74 7.79
CA ARG A 31 -13.43 -4.04 7.11
C ARG A 31 -12.30 -5.00 7.45
N LEU A 32 -11.15 -4.50 7.91
CA LEU A 32 -10.02 -5.31 8.35
C LEU A 32 -10.17 -5.81 9.79
N ALA A 33 -11.14 -5.35 10.56
CA ALA A 33 -11.39 -5.84 11.92
C ALA A 33 -11.68 -7.35 11.94
N GLY A 34 -11.06 -8.06 12.89
CA GLY A 34 -11.21 -9.50 13.06
C GLY A 34 -10.58 -10.35 11.94
N LEU A 35 -9.62 -9.82 11.17
CA LEU A 35 -8.81 -10.63 10.25
C LEU A 35 -7.94 -11.59 11.06
N GLY A 36 -8.16 -12.90 10.87
CA GLY A 36 -7.34 -13.95 11.48
C GLY A 36 -6.32 -14.53 10.50
N ASP A 37 -5.34 -15.27 11.03
CA ASP A 37 -4.25 -15.83 10.23
C ASP A 37 -4.74 -16.82 9.16
N GLU A 38 -5.79 -17.60 9.44
CA GLU A 38 -6.38 -18.52 8.47
C GLU A 38 -6.96 -17.78 7.26
N GLU A 39 -7.74 -16.73 7.50
CA GLU A 39 -8.31 -15.88 6.45
C GLU A 39 -7.20 -15.10 5.70
N TYR A 40 -6.19 -14.63 6.42
CA TYR A 40 -5.05 -13.90 5.85
C TYR A 40 -4.29 -14.73 4.81
N HIS A 41 -4.08 -16.02 5.11
CA HIS A 41 -3.41 -16.98 4.23
C HIS A 41 -4.35 -17.78 3.33
N TRP A 42 -5.66 -17.50 3.35
CA TRP A 42 -6.62 -18.25 2.55
C TRP A 42 -6.34 -18.16 1.06
N GLU A 43 -6.31 -19.33 0.40
CA GLU A 43 -6.09 -19.47 -1.03
C GLU A 43 -7.42 -19.51 -1.79
N PRO A 44 -7.82 -18.44 -2.50
CA PRO A 44 -9.11 -18.41 -3.20
C PRO A 44 -9.17 -19.34 -4.41
N VAL A 45 -8.01 -19.64 -5.02
CA VAL A 45 -7.89 -20.55 -6.17
C VAL A 45 -6.54 -21.29 -6.11
N PRO A 46 -6.45 -22.51 -6.68
CA PRO A 46 -5.18 -23.21 -6.82
C PRO A 46 -4.15 -22.39 -7.61
N GLY A 47 -2.89 -22.41 -7.16
CA GLY A 47 -1.78 -21.71 -7.83
C GLY A 47 -1.80 -20.19 -7.65
N CYS A 48 -2.59 -19.67 -6.71
CA CYS A 48 -2.53 -18.25 -6.33
C CYS A 48 -1.20 -17.87 -5.67
N TRP A 49 -0.84 -16.60 -5.79
CA TRP A 49 0.33 -16.01 -5.16
C TRP A 49 0.02 -15.50 -3.75
N GLY A 50 0.93 -15.76 -2.82
CA GLY A 50 0.79 -15.51 -1.39
C GLY A 50 2.01 -14.85 -0.75
N VAL A 51 1.91 -14.56 0.53
CA VAL A 51 3.07 -14.51 1.42
C VAL A 51 3.17 -15.89 2.07
N ARG A 52 4.27 -16.59 1.83
CA ARG A 52 4.43 -18.02 2.17
C ARG A 52 5.71 -18.22 2.97
N ARG A 53 5.79 -19.36 3.66
CA ARG A 53 7.10 -19.82 4.17
C ARG A 53 8.06 -19.93 2.99
N ARG A 54 9.32 -19.55 3.17
CA ARG A 54 10.33 -19.53 2.11
C ARG A 54 10.44 -20.83 1.31
N GLY A 55 10.29 -21.98 1.98
CA GLY A 55 10.33 -23.31 1.35
C GLY A 55 9.06 -23.70 0.58
N GLU A 56 7.99 -22.91 0.70
CA GLU A 56 6.65 -23.18 0.13
C GLU A 56 6.28 -22.17 -0.97
N SER A 57 7.14 -21.18 -1.24
CA SER A 57 7.01 -20.20 -2.32
C SER A 57 6.76 -20.90 -3.66
N VAL A 58 5.72 -20.47 -4.39
CA VAL A 58 5.38 -21.03 -5.71
C VAL A 58 6.09 -20.31 -6.85
N THR A 59 6.77 -19.20 -6.56
CA THR A 59 7.73 -18.53 -7.46
C THR A 59 9.18 -18.72 -6.96
N PRO A 60 10.13 -19.12 -7.81
CA PRO A 60 11.56 -19.15 -7.44
C PRO A 60 12.30 -17.85 -7.84
N PRO A 61 13.09 -17.23 -6.93
CA PRO A 61 12.99 -17.27 -5.48
C PRO A 61 11.97 -16.21 -5.00
N GLY A 62 10.97 -16.58 -4.19
CA GLY A 62 10.10 -15.59 -3.56
C GLY A 62 10.92 -14.52 -2.83
N ALA A 63 10.43 -13.28 -2.81
CA ALA A 63 11.17 -12.13 -2.31
C ALA A 63 10.93 -11.90 -0.80
N GLY A 64 11.96 -11.41 -0.10
CA GLY A 64 11.90 -11.08 1.33
C GLY A 64 13.11 -11.61 2.10
N SER A 65 13.37 -11.03 3.27
CA SER A 65 14.58 -11.31 4.06
C SER A 65 14.38 -12.34 5.19
N GLY A 66 13.13 -12.61 5.58
CA GLY A 66 12.79 -13.48 6.72
C GLY A 66 12.37 -14.90 6.35
N ASP A 67 11.70 -15.58 7.29
CA ASP A 67 11.11 -16.91 7.05
C ASP A 67 9.93 -16.87 6.08
N TRP A 68 9.29 -15.71 5.96
CA TRP A 68 8.19 -15.44 5.07
C TRP A 68 8.67 -14.63 3.86
N VAL A 69 8.22 -15.05 2.69
CA VAL A 69 8.53 -14.43 1.41
C VAL A 69 7.24 -14.18 0.64
N ILE A 70 7.22 -13.14 -0.19
CA ILE A 70 6.14 -12.92 -1.14
C ILE A 70 6.43 -13.68 -2.44
N ASP A 71 5.40 -14.34 -2.97
CA ASP A 71 5.46 -14.88 -4.32
C ASP A 71 5.56 -13.72 -5.32
N PHE A 72 6.60 -13.70 -6.14
CA PHE A 72 6.89 -12.61 -7.06
C PHE A 72 7.69 -13.11 -8.26
N ALA A 73 7.39 -12.55 -9.44
CA ALA A 73 8.18 -12.80 -10.64
C ALA A 73 8.23 -11.54 -11.51
N PHE A 74 9.38 -11.32 -12.15
CA PHE A 74 9.59 -10.28 -13.15
C PHE A 74 10.26 -10.86 -14.41
N PRO A 75 9.66 -10.72 -15.62
CA PRO A 75 8.36 -10.11 -15.87
C PRO A 75 7.20 -10.93 -15.25
N THR A 76 6.09 -10.26 -14.98
CA THR A 76 4.88 -10.92 -14.46
C THR A 76 4.37 -11.96 -15.47
N PRO A 77 3.91 -13.15 -15.01
CA PRO A 77 3.25 -14.13 -15.88
C PRO A 77 1.98 -13.57 -16.54
N GLU A 78 1.60 -14.16 -17.68
CA GLU A 78 0.37 -13.83 -18.41
C GLU A 78 -0.53 -15.09 -18.54
N PRO A 79 -1.75 -15.09 -17.96
CA PRO A 79 -2.32 -14.03 -17.12
C PRO A 79 -1.63 -13.91 -15.75
N PRO A 80 -1.67 -12.73 -15.10
CA PRO A 80 -1.21 -12.59 -13.72
C PRO A 80 -1.99 -13.54 -12.80
N PRO A 81 -1.30 -14.27 -11.89
CA PRO A 81 -1.99 -15.14 -10.95
C PRO A 81 -2.89 -14.35 -9.99
N VAL A 82 -4.00 -14.97 -9.57
CA VAL A 82 -4.80 -14.45 -8.45
C VAL A 82 -3.93 -14.43 -7.20
N THR A 83 -4.12 -13.45 -6.33
CA THR A 83 -3.33 -13.26 -5.11
C THR A 83 -4.17 -13.47 -3.84
N THR A 84 -3.54 -13.86 -2.73
CA THR A 84 -4.20 -13.98 -1.41
C THR A 84 -4.36 -12.61 -0.73
N ILE A 85 -5.03 -12.57 0.44
CA ILE A 85 -5.06 -11.37 1.28
C ILE A 85 -3.64 -11.01 1.74
N ALA A 86 -2.87 -12.00 2.21
CA ALA A 86 -1.49 -11.79 2.64
C ALA A 86 -0.60 -11.17 1.55
N TRP A 87 -0.73 -11.63 0.30
CA TRP A 87 0.00 -11.04 -0.82
C TRP A 87 -0.38 -9.58 -1.05
N ARG A 88 -1.67 -9.25 -1.01
CA ARG A 88 -2.15 -7.86 -1.17
C ARG A 88 -1.66 -6.95 -0.06
N PHE A 89 -1.60 -7.44 1.18
CA PHE A 89 -0.94 -6.73 2.27
C PHE A 89 0.55 -6.52 1.97
N GLY A 90 1.27 -7.56 1.54
CA GLY A 90 2.68 -7.44 1.15
C GLY A 90 2.93 -6.37 0.08
N HIS A 91 2.06 -6.30 -0.95
CA HIS A 91 2.12 -5.25 -1.97
C HIS A 91 1.86 -3.85 -1.39
N LEU A 92 0.81 -3.68 -0.56
CA LEU A 92 0.52 -2.40 0.09
C LEU A 92 1.67 -1.95 1.01
N LEU A 93 2.26 -2.88 1.76
CA LEU A 93 3.34 -2.60 2.70
C LEU A 93 4.61 -2.16 1.99
N VAL A 94 5.04 -2.89 0.95
CA VAL A 94 6.34 -2.64 0.31
C VAL A 94 6.20 -1.80 -0.95
N GLY A 95 5.46 -2.33 -1.92
CA GLY A 95 5.29 -1.79 -3.26
C GLY A 95 4.47 -0.50 -3.32
N VAL A 96 3.78 -0.13 -2.25
CA VAL A 96 2.97 1.09 -2.17
C VAL A 96 3.52 2.03 -1.10
N PHE A 97 3.57 1.63 0.17
CA PHE A 97 4.00 2.52 1.24
C PHE A 97 5.51 2.54 1.49
N ALA A 98 6.12 1.48 2.01
CA ALA A 98 7.43 1.57 2.67
C ALA A 98 8.55 2.07 1.75
N MET A 99 8.59 1.65 0.48
CA MET A 99 9.54 2.17 -0.50
C MET A 99 9.37 3.68 -0.78
N ARG A 100 8.12 4.18 -0.76
CA ARG A 100 7.81 5.60 -1.02
C ARG A 100 7.98 6.43 0.24
N SER A 101 7.59 5.90 1.39
CA SER A 101 7.94 6.42 2.71
C SER A 101 9.45 6.62 2.84
N HIS A 102 10.27 5.64 2.43
CA HIS A 102 11.72 5.77 2.41
C HIS A 102 12.18 6.93 1.52
N SER A 103 11.74 6.92 0.26
CA SER A 103 12.20 7.85 -0.77
C SER A 103 11.78 9.30 -0.52
N HIS A 104 10.61 9.52 0.11
CA HIS A 104 10.00 10.85 0.19
C HIS A 104 9.78 11.37 1.60
N PHE A 105 9.65 10.49 2.60
CA PHE A 105 9.20 10.85 3.95
C PHE A 105 10.07 10.26 5.07
N GLY A 106 11.32 9.88 4.76
CA GLY A 106 12.31 9.46 5.76
C GLY A 106 12.04 8.10 6.41
N GLY A 107 11.30 7.22 5.74
CA GLY A 107 11.16 5.82 6.13
C GLY A 107 12.47 5.04 6.06
N PRO A 108 12.58 3.88 6.76
CA PRO A 108 13.72 2.99 6.63
C PRO A 108 13.93 2.52 5.18
N ALA A 109 15.20 2.35 4.77
CA ALA A 109 15.51 1.81 3.44
C ALA A 109 15.00 0.38 3.30
N VAL A 110 14.29 0.11 2.21
CA VAL A 110 13.68 -1.19 1.95
C VAL A 110 13.34 -1.38 0.47
N ASP A 111 13.30 -2.63 0.05
CA ASP A 111 12.77 -3.15 -1.21
C ASP A 111 12.10 -4.52 -0.96
N TYR A 112 11.65 -5.19 -2.03
CA TYR A 112 11.00 -6.50 -1.94
C TYR A 112 11.91 -7.58 -1.32
N ASP A 113 13.21 -7.54 -1.57
CA ASP A 113 14.15 -8.57 -1.10
C ASP A 113 14.56 -8.35 0.37
N SER A 114 14.68 -7.10 0.80
CA SER A 114 15.09 -6.74 2.15
C SER A 114 13.93 -6.70 3.16
N TYR A 115 12.68 -6.60 2.72
CA TYR A 115 11.53 -6.54 3.63
C TYR A 115 11.30 -7.88 4.35
N ALA A 116 11.04 -7.80 5.65
CA ALA A 116 10.62 -8.95 6.46
C ALA A 116 9.09 -9.03 6.43
N TYR A 117 8.54 -9.86 5.54
CA TYR A 117 7.10 -9.97 5.38
C TYR A 117 6.41 -10.51 6.66
N PRO A 118 5.30 -9.90 7.09
CA PRO A 118 4.55 -10.35 8.26
C PRO A 118 3.92 -11.72 8.00
N GLY A 119 4.14 -12.65 8.93
CA GLY A 119 3.62 -14.01 8.85
C GLY A 119 2.22 -14.16 9.43
N THR A 120 1.76 -13.17 10.18
CA THR A 120 0.44 -13.16 10.83
C THR A 120 -0.38 -11.95 10.39
N ALA A 121 -1.70 -12.07 10.48
CA ALA A 121 -2.63 -10.98 10.19
C ALA A 121 -2.41 -9.80 11.14
N ALA A 122 -2.11 -10.07 12.41
CA ALA A 122 -1.87 -9.03 13.41
C ALA A 122 -0.62 -8.20 13.08
N GLU A 123 0.52 -8.85 12.79
CA GLU A 123 1.74 -8.15 12.38
C GLU A 123 1.53 -7.35 11.09
N ALA A 124 0.77 -7.90 10.14
CA ALA A 124 0.46 -7.22 8.90
C ALA A 124 -0.41 -5.97 9.10
N LEU A 125 -1.38 -6.02 10.01
CA LEU A 125 -2.21 -4.87 10.37
C LEU A 125 -1.41 -3.79 11.09
N ASP A 126 -0.57 -4.16 12.06
CA ASP A 126 0.29 -3.21 12.77
C ASP A 126 1.26 -2.52 11.81
N ALA A 127 1.86 -3.27 10.89
CA ALA A 127 2.74 -2.72 9.86
C ALA A 127 1.99 -1.76 8.92
N LEU A 128 0.77 -2.13 8.52
CA LEU A 128 -0.05 -1.33 7.61
C LEU A 128 -0.49 -0.01 8.27
N ASP A 129 -0.93 -0.07 9.54
CA ASP A 129 -1.32 1.11 10.32
C ASP A 129 -0.13 2.06 10.51
N ALA A 130 1.07 1.54 10.77
CA ALA A 130 2.28 2.33 10.92
C ALA A 130 2.71 3.04 9.62
N GLU A 131 2.69 2.32 8.49
CA GLU A 131 3.05 2.89 7.20
C GLU A 131 2.00 3.88 6.67
N TYR A 132 0.71 3.60 6.90
CA TYR A 132 -0.36 4.55 6.63
C TYR A 132 -0.15 5.87 7.40
N ALA A 133 0.15 5.79 8.70
CA ALA A 133 0.40 6.96 9.53
C ALA A 133 1.62 7.76 9.06
N ARG A 134 2.71 7.08 8.67
CA ARG A 134 3.92 7.71 8.13
C ARG A 134 3.63 8.43 6.81
N TRP A 135 2.96 7.76 5.89
CA TRP A 135 2.61 8.30 4.58
C TRP A 135 1.73 9.54 4.70
N THR A 136 0.63 9.44 5.46
CA THR A 136 -0.32 10.55 5.64
C THR A 136 0.30 11.75 6.34
N ALA A 137 1.17 11.54 7.35
CA ALA A 137 1.94 12.62 7.96
C ALA A 137 2.88 13.31 6.95
N GLY A 138 3.53 12.54 6.09
CA GLY A 138 4.37 13.06 5.01
C GLY A 138 3.61 13.92 4.01
N VAL A 139 2.47 13.42 3.52
CA VAL A 139 1.59 14.16 2.59
C VAL A 139 1.05 15.43 3.25
N ALA A 140 0.61 15.36 4.50
CA ALA A 140 0.12 16.54 5.24
C ALA A 140 1.16 17.67 5.33
N ALA A 141 2.46 17.32 5.38
CA ALA A 141 3.55 18.28 5.47
C ALA A 141 3.97 18.92 4.13
N LEU A 142 3.48 18.43 2.98
CA LEU A 142 3.91 18.92 1.66
C LEU A 142 3.46 20.36 1.38
N GLY A 143 2.22 20.70 1.70
CA GLY A 143 1.59 21.95 1.26
C GLY A 143 1.52 22.10 -0.26
N ALA A 144 1.02 23.24 -0.74
CA ALA A 144 0.80 23.46 -2.18
C ALA A 144 2.10 23.42 -3.00
N GLU A 145 3.18 24.00 -2.50
CA GLU A 145 4.48 24.01 -3.20
C GLU A 145 5.10 22.60 -3.24
N GLY A 146 5.02 21.85 -2.14
CA GLY A 146 5.52 20.49 -2.06
C GLY A 146 4.74 19.51 -2.93
N LEU A 147 3.46 19.78 -3.23
CA LEU A 147 2.68 19.03 -4.20
C LEU A 147 3.06 19.32 -5.65
N ALA A 148 3.46 20.56 -5.94
CA ALA A 148 3.77 21.01 -7.30
C ALA A 148 5.19 20.64 -7.76
N ARG A 149 6.13 20.43 -6.84
CA ARG A 149 7.51 20.04 -7.19
C ARG A 149 7.57 18.65 -7.86
N PRO A 150 8.59 18.38 -8.69
CA PRO A 150 8.85 17.04 -9.19
C PRO A 150 9.01 16.01 -8.05
N CYS A 151 8.49 14.80 -8.25
CA CYS A 151 8.62 13.70 -7.27
C CYS A 151 10.07 13.19 -7.16
N GLY A 152 10.86 13.31 -8.24
CA GLY A 152 12.30 13.09 -8.21
C GLY A 152 12.74 11.68 -8.61
N PRO A 153 14.07 11.44 -8.65
CA PRO A 153 14.68 10.31 -9.34
C PRO A 153 14.30 8.93 -8.80
N ALA A 154 13.79 8.84 -7.56
CA ALA A 154 13.32 7.59 -6.97
C ALA A 154 12.14 6.96 -7.75
N GLU A 155 11.35 7.77 -8.47
CA GLU A 155 10.22 7.30 -9.28
C GLU A 155 10.62 6.98 -10.74
N GLY A 156 11.93 6.88 -11.02
CA GLY A 156 12.46 6.43 -12.32
C GLY A 156 11.94 7.25 -13.51
N PRO A 157 11.25 6.65 -14.49
CA PRO A 157 10.76 7.36 -15.67
C PRO A 157 9.72 8.45 -15.35
N TYR A 158 9.18 8.48 -14.12
CA TYR A 158 8.21 9.47 -13.68
C TYR A 158 8.84 10.62 -12.86
N ALA A 159 10.17 10.69 -12.78
CA ALA A 159 10.87 11.63 -11.88
C ALA A 159 10.46 13.11 -12.04
N ASP A 160 10.13 13.54 -13.25
CA ASP A 160 9.71 14.92 -13.55
C ASP A 160 8.22 15.18 -13.30
N ALA A 161 7.43 14.14 -12.98
CA ALA A 161 6.02 14.29 -12.67
C ALA A 161 5.83 15.01 -11.31
N PRO A 162 4.74 15.78 -11.12
CA PRO A 162 4.46 16.42 -9.84
C PRO A 162 4.32 15.42 -8.69
N MET A 163 4.73 15.82 -7.47
CA MET A 163 4.50 15.04 -6.26
C MET A 163 3.02 14.71 -6.06
N ALA A 164 2.10 15.60 -6.43
CA ALA A 164 0.66 15.32 -6.44
C ALA A 164 0.27 14.10 -7.29
N THR A 165 0.95 13.88 -8.42
CA THR A 165 0.72 12.70 -9.27
C THR A 165 1.14 11.42 -8.57
N LEU A 166 2.26 11.43 -7.85
CA LEU A 166 2.68 10.29 -7.02
C LEU A 166 1.68 10.04 -5.89
N VAL A 167 1.24 11.09 -5.19
CA VAL A 167 0.24 10.97 -4.11
C VAL A 167 -1.04 10.32 -4.60
N LEU A 168 -1.60 10.82 -5.72
CA LEU A 168 -2.79 10.23 -6.33
C LEU A 168 -2.58 8.77 -6.76
N HIS A 169 -1.40 8.45 -7.29
CA HIS A 169 -1.07 7.07 -7.64
C HIS A 169 -1.11 6.16 -6.40
N ILE A 170 -0.42 6.52 -5.33
CA ILE A 170 -0.40 5.73 -4.09
C ILE A 170 -1.79 5.59 -3.49
N HIS A 171 -2.59 6.66 -3.48
CA HIS A 171 -3.97 6.60 -2.99
C HIS A 171 -4.83 5.64 -3.83
N ARG A 172 -4.68 5.67 -5.15
CA ARG A 172 -5.36 4.73 -6.05
C ARG A 172 -4.98 3.28 -5.77
N GLU A 173 -3.70 2.98 -5.55
CA GLU A 173 -3.26 1.62 -5.23
C GLU A 173 -3.87 1.12 -3.91
N VAL A 174 -3.90 1.97 -2.88
CA VAL A 174 -4.53 1.63 -1.58
C VAL A 174 -6.02 1.38 -1.74
N ILE A 175 -6.73 2.24 -2.47
CA ILE A 175 -8.18 2.09 -2.71
C ILE A 175 -8.47 0.82 -3.51
N HIS A 176 -7.69 0.58 -4.57
CA HIS A 176 -7.85 -0.57 -5.44
C HIS A 176 -7.64 -1.89 -4.69
N HIS A 177 -6.47 -2.08 -4.09
CA HIS A 177 -6.15 -3.33 -3.39
C HIS A 177 -6.90 -3.48 -2.07
N GLY A 178 -7.25 -2.37 -1.40
CA GLY A 178 -8.14 -2.38 -0.24
C GLY A 178 -9.53 -2.92 -0.58
N ALA A 179 -10.09 -2.54 -1.73
CA ALA A 179 -11.36 -3.08 -2.20
C ALA A 179 -11.26 -4.58 -2.55
N GLU A 180 -10.16 -5.02 -3.17
CA GLU A 180 -9.94 -6.44 -3.44
C GLU A 180 -9.78 -7.27 -2.17
N ILE A 181 -9.08 -6.76 -1.16
CA ILE A 181 -9.00 -7.39 0.17
C ILE A 181 -10.40 -7.53 0.74
N ALA A 182 -11.20 -6.47 0.74
CA ALA A 182 -12.57 -6.51 1.25
C ALA A 182 -13.43 -7.55 0.52
N LEU A 183 -13.30 -7.67 -0.80
CA LEU A 183 -13.99 -8.69 -1.59
C LEU A 183 -13.53 -10.11 -1.21
N LEU A 184 -12.23 -10.35 -1.05
CA LEU A 184 -11.72 -11.66 -0.64
C LEU A 184 -12.23 -12.07 0.75
N ARG A 185 -12.34 -11.11 1.68
CA ARG A 185 -12.94 -11.36 3.00
C ARG A 185 -14.40 -11.76 2.90
N ASP A 186 -15.16 -11.07 2.06
CA ASP A 186 -16.58 -11.38 1.83
C ASP A 186 -16.72 -12.80 1.22
N LEU A 187 -15.81 -13.21 0.33
CA LEU A 187 -15.78 -14.58 -0.21
C LEU A 187 -15.39 -15.64 0.82
N TYR A 188 -14.35 -15.39 1.63
CA TYR A 188 -13.92 -16.31 2.68
C TYR A 188 -15.04 -16.60 3.69
N ARG A 189 -15.79 -15.56 4.08
CA ARG A 189 -16.89 -15.67 5.07
C ARG A 189 -18.16 -16.32 4.53
N ALA A 190 -18.30 -16.41 3.21
CA ALA A 190 -19.46 -17.01 2.55
C ALA A 190 -19.30 -18.52 2.27
N GLY A 191 -18.05 -19.01 2.27
CA GLY A 191 -17.72 -20.44 2.18
C GLY A 191 -17.81 -21.15 3.51
#